data_AF-A0A369R785-F1
#
_entry.id   AF-A0A369R785-F1
#
_cell.length_a   1.000
_cell.length_b   1.000
_cell.length_c   1.000
_cell.angle_alpha   90.00
_cell.angle_beta   90.00
_cell.angle_gamma   90.00
#
_symmetry.space_group_name_H-M   'P 1'
#
loop_
_entity.id
_entity.type
_entity.pdbx_description
1 polymer ?
#
loop_
_entity_poly.entity_id
_entity_poly.type
_entity_poly.pdbx_seq_one_letter_code
_entity_poly.pdbx_strand_id
1 'polypeptide(L)'
;MTEKKQTDGIGFALRKISLDQFAVLKEAYQEGEKVGFDVSLDFGLDTGQKMFRVSSRIRFSQQKTQPFLVIEGSSVFAIEPEAWERFAFEGGQAMVFPHQFVAHLAALNVGSLRGMLYVKTQDTIFNQFLIPTINVAEIVSEDVRFDFAVPGGDA
;
A
#
# COMPACT_ATOMS: atom_id res chain seq x y z
N MET A 1 21.93 -9.01 -36.30
CA MET A 1 20.68 -8.64 -35.63
C MET A 1 20.59 -9.53 -34.41
N THR A 2 20.78 -8.99 -33.22
CA THR A 2 20.76 -9.79 -31.99
C THR A 2 19.39 -9.59 -31.37
N GLU A 3 18.54 -10.61 -31.41
CA GLU A 3 17.26 -10.63 -30.72
C GLU A 3 17.53 -10.44 -29.22
N LYS A 4 17.10 -9.29 -28.67
CA LYS A 4 17.02 -9.13 -27.22
C LYS A 4 15.90 -10.03 -26.74
N LYS A 5 16.26 -11.09 -26.02
CA LYS A 5 15.34 -11.94 -25.27
C LYS A 5 14.56 -11.05 -24.31
N GLN A 6 13.27 -10.89 -24.58
CA GLN A 6 12.34 -10.17 -23.72
C GLN A 6 12.27 -10.91 -22.38
N THR A 7 12.84 -10.31 -21.34
CA THR A 7 12.68 -10.78 -19.96
C THR A 7 11.29 -10.39 -19.51
N ASP A 8 10.39 -11.36 -19.39
CA ASP A 8 9.01 -11.24 -18.87
C ASP A 8 8.99 -10.92 -17.35
N GLY A 9 9.73 -9.90 -16.93
CA GLY A 9 9.61 -9.30 -15.60
C GLY A 9 8.48 -8.28 -15.59
N ILE A 10 7.73 -8.20 -14.49
CA ILE A 10 6.60 -7.25 -14.33
C ILE A 10 7.10 -5.79 -14.16
N GLY A 11 8.41 -5.53 -14.33
CA GLY A 11 9.03 -4.20 -14.23
C GLY A 11 9.27 -3.71 -12.80
N PHE A 12 9.06 -4.55 -11.79
CA PHE A 12 9.29 -4.22 -10.38
C PHE A 12 9.65 -5.46 -9.54
N ALA A 13 10.22 -5.22 -8.35
CA ALA A 13 10.54 -6.26 -7.37
C ALA A 13 10.22 -5.80 -5.94
N LEU A 14 9.58 -6.66 -5.15
CA LEU A 14 9.38 -6.42 -3.72
C LEU A 14 10.72 -6.45 -2.97
N ARG A 15 11.03 -5.39 -2.22
CA ARG A 15 12.30 -5.22 -1.49
C ARG A 15 12.16 -5.27 0.02
N LYS A 16 11.05 -4.77 0.53
CA LYS A 16 10.81 -4.71 1.98
C LYS A 16 9.32 -4.85 2.24
N ILE A 17 9.01 -5.53 3.34
CA ILE A 17 7.70 -5.49 3.98
C ILE A 17 7.94 -5.07 5.44
N SER A 18 7.11 -4.19 5.99
CA SER A 18 7.13 -3.83 7.40
C SER A 18 5.73 -3.79 8.00
N LEU A 19 5.69 -4.08 9.30
CA LEU A 19 4.55 -3.76 10.15
C LEU A 19 4.89 -2.44 10.85
N ASP A 20 4.18 -1.38 10.48
CA ASP A 20 4.49 -0.02 10.92
C ASP A 20 3.68 0.35 12.17
N GLN A 21 2.45 -0.16 12.28
CA GLN A 21 1.61 -0.01 13.47
C GLN A 21 0.81 -1.29 13.75
N PHE A 22 0.69 -1.65 15.03
CA PHE A 22 -0.29 -2.61 15.51
C PHE A 22 -0.78 -2.18 16.90
N ALA A 23 -2.09 -2.03 17.05
CA ALA A 23 -2.69 -1.63 18.31
C ALA A 23 -4.02 -2.38 18.53
N VAL A 24 -4.22 -2.81 19.77
CA VAL A 24 -5.47 -3.40 20.25
C VAL A 24 -5.92 -2.59 21.46
N LEU A 25 -7.11 -2.01 21.39
CA LEU A 25 -7.75 -1.30 22.49
C LEU A 25 -8.96 -2.12 22.96
N LYS A 26 -8.74 -2.96 23.97
CA LYS A 26 -9.74 -3.94 24.42
C LYS A 26 -11.00 -3.27 24.96
N GLU A 27 -10.85 -2.10 25.57
CA GLU A 27 -11.92 -1.32 26.19
C GLU A 27 -12.87 -0.72 25.14
N ALA A 28 -12.41 -0.57 23.89
CA ALA A 28 -13.22 -0.12 22.76
C ALA A 28 -14.01 -1.27 22.10
N TYR A 29 -13.68 -2.53 22.41
CA TYR A 29 -14.39 -3.70 21.88
C TYR A 29 -15.52 -4.14 22.81
N GLN A 30 -16.70 -4.36 22.25
CA GLN A 30 -17.88 -4.88 22.94
C GLN A 30 -18.40 -6.10 22.20
N GLU A 31 -18.49 -7.23 22.89
CA GLU A 31 -18.98 -8.47 22.29
C GLU A 31 -20.45 -8.33 21.83
N GLY A 32 -20.77 -8.94 20.68
CA GLY A 32 -22.11 -8.92 20.08
C GLY A 32 -22.44 -7.68 19.24
N GLU A 33 -21.64 -6.61 19.31
CA GLU A 33 -21.84 -5.41 18.49
C GLU A 33 -21.32 -5.60 17.06
N LYS A 34 -22.02 -4.99 16.09
CA LYS A 34 -21.63 -5.03 14.67
C LYS A 34 -20.26 -4.38 14.47
N VAL A 35 -19.36 -5.12 13.82
CA VAL A 35 -18.02 -4.65 13.47
C VAL A 35 -18.01 -4.19 12.02
N GLY A 36 -17.52 -2.98 11.80
CA GLY A 36 -17.10 -2.46 10.50
C GLY A 36 -15.59 -2.35 10.43
N PHE A 37 -15.09 -2.11 9.23
CA PHE A 37 -13.69 -1.75 9.04
C PHE A 37 -13.56 -0.68 7.96
N ASP A 38 -12.47 0.07 8.03
CA ASP A 38 -12.06 0.98 6.98
C ASP A 38 -10.64 0.65 6.51
N VAL A 39 -10.36 0.98 5.25
CA VAL A 39 -9.07 0.74 4.60
C VAL A 39 -8.58 2.07 4.07
N SER A 40 -7.37 2.45 4.45
CA SER A 40 -6.67 3.64 3.91
C SER A 40 -5.41 3.18 3.20
N LEU A 41 -5.16 3.73 2.02
CA LEU A 41 -3.92 3.52 1.26
C LEU A 41 -3.13 4.83 1.22
N ASP A 42 -1.81 4.73 1.35
CA ASP A 42 -0.87 5.83 1.17
C ASP A 42 0.27 5.39 0.26
N PHE A 43 0.79 6.31 -0.54
CA PHE A 43 1.82 6.03 -1.52
C PHE A 43 3.01 6.96 -1.32
N GLY A 44 4.22 6.41 -1.46
CA GLY A 44 5.46 7.17 -1.36
C GLY A 44 6.41 6.85 -2.49
N LEU A 45 7.30 7.78 -2.80
CA LEU A 45 8.28 7.64 -3.87
C LEU A 45 9.66 8.06 -3.37
N ASP A 46 10.66 7.22 -3.62
CA ASP A 46 12.08 7.56 -3.49
C ASP A 46 12.69 7.58 -4.89
N THR A 47 12.94 8.78 -5.40
CA THR A 47 13.49 8.98 -6.74
C THR A 47 14.98 8.65 -6.83
N GLY A 48 15.72 8.79 -5.74
CA GLY A 48 17.15 8.48 -5.68
C GLY A 48 17.41 6.98 -5.82
N GLN A 49 16.56 6.16 -5.23
CA GLN A 49 16.65 4.70 -5.28
C GLN A 49 15.69 4.05 -6.28
N LYS A 50 14.83 4.82 -6.96
CA LYS A 50 13.77 4.33 -7.84
C LYS A 50 12.83 3.34 -7.14
N MET A 51 12.37 3.71 -5.95
CA MET A 51 11.51 2.86 -5.12
C MET A 51 10.11 3.45 -4.96
N PHE A 52 9.11 2.60 -5.02
CA PHE A 52 7.72 2.93 -4.74
C PHE A 52 7.27 2.26 -3.44
N ARG A 53 6.71 3.02 -2.50
CA ARG A 53 6.13 2.51 -1.25
C ARG A 53 4.62 2.49 -1.36
N VAL A 54 4.00 1.38 -0.97
CA VAL A 54 2.58 1.32 -0.61
C VAL A 54 2.48 1.14 0.90
N SER A 55 1.70 1.97 1.59
CA SER A 55 1.24 1.71 2.96
C SER A 55 -0.26 1.41 2.94
N SER A 56 -0.68 0.47 3.78
CA SER A 56 -2.09 0.13 3.98
C SER A 56 -2.38 0.14 5.47
N ARG A 57 -3.41 0.89 5.85
CA ARG A 57 -3.92 0.94 7.23
C ARG A 57 -5.34 0.39 7.26
N ILE A 58 -5.59 -0.57 8.13
CA ILE A 58 -6.91 -1.12 8.40
C ILE A 58 -7.28 -0.83 9.84
N ARG A 59 -8.49 -0.30 10.04
CA ARG A 59 -9.07 -0.05 11.36
C ARG A 59 -10.38 -0.78 11.48
N PHE A 60 -10.52 -1.57 12.54
CA PHE A 60 -11.79 -2.21 12.90
C PHE A 60 -12.44 -1.41 14.03
N SER A 61 -13.73 -1.13 13.84
CA SER A 61 -14.52 -0.28 14.74
C SER A 61 -15.91 -0.85 14.92
N GLN A 62 -16.55 -0.51 16.03
CA GLN A 62 -17.97 -0.73 16.28
C GLN A 62 -18.68 0.64 16.23
N GLN A 63 -19.92 0.76 16.71
CA GLN A 63 -20.64 2.03 16.72
C GLN A 63 -19.91 3.15 17.51
N LYS A 64 -18.96 2.80 18.38
CA LYS A 64 -18.05 3.74 19.05
C LYS A 64 -17.03 4.30 18.05
N THR A 65 -16.73 5.60 18.14
CA THR A 65 -15.84 6.31 17.20
C THR A 65 -14.38 5.83 17.22
N GLN A 66 -13.92 5.20 18.30
CA GLN A 66 -12.53 4.74 18.43
C GLN A 66 -12.37 3.30 17.91
N PRO A 67 -11.39 3.03 17.02
CA PRO A 67 -11.11 1.68 16.58
C PRO A 67 -10.55 0.83 17.72
N PHE A 68 -11.00 -0.42 17.80
CA PHE A 68 -10.51 -1.37 18.80
C PHE A 68 -9.31 -2.19 18.30
N LEU A 69 -9.10 -2.24 16.99
CA LEU A 69 -7.98 -2.94 16.36
C LEU A 69 -7.50 -2.11 15.17
N VAL A 70 -6.22 -1.76 15.19
CA VAL A 70 -5.55 -1.00 14.13
C VAL A 70 -4.31 -1.77 13.70
N ILE A 71 -4.15 -1.91 12.39
CA ILE A 71 -2.94 -2.46 11.80
C ILE A 71 -2.54 -1.62 10.58
N GLU A 72 -1.26 -1.28 10.51
CA GLU A 72 -0.66 -0.60 9.37
C GLU A 72 0.63 -1.30 8.98
N GLY A 73 0.82 -1.50 7.69
CA GLY A 73 2.07 -2.02 7.17
C GLY A 73 2.32 -1.51 5.77
N SER A 74 3.59 -1.50 5.40
CA SER A 74 4.03 -1.01 4.10
C SER A 74 4.92 -2.02 3.39
N SER A 75 4.89 -1.92 2.06
CA SER A 75 5.75 -2.66 1.16
C SER A 75 6.48 -1.68 0.26
N VAL A 76 7.78 -1.91 0.07
CA VAL A 76 8.63 -1.11 -0.82
C VAL A 76 9.02 -1.95 -2.02
N PHE A 77 8.80 -1.40 -3.21
CA PHE A 77 9.07 -2.03 -4.49
C PHE A 77 10.14 -1.26 -5.23
N ALA A 78 11.18 -1.96 -5.68
CA ALA A 78 12.13 -1.41 -6.65
C ALA A 78 11.49 -1.44 -8.02
N ILE A 79 11.57 -0.33 -8.75
CA ILE A 79 11.10 -0.24 -10.12
C ILE A 79 12.32 -0.40 -11.04
N GLU A 80 12.20 -1.24 -12.07
CA GLU A 80 13.27 -1.43 -13.04
C GLU A 80 13.51 -0.13 -13.83
N PRO A 81 14.75 0.19 -14.22
CA PRO A 81 15.06 1.45 -14.91
C PRO A 81 14.17 1.69 -16.13
N GLU A 82 13.96 0.69 -16.97
CA GLU A 82 13.14 0.78 -18.17
C GLU A 82 11.66 1.06 -17.86
N ALA A 83 11.13 0.53 -16.76
CA ALA A 83 9.77 0.82 -16.30
C ALA A 83 9.69 2.21 -15.67
N TRP A 84 10.71 2.61 -14.91
CA TRP A 84 10.78 3.93 -14.28
C TRP A 84 10.73 5.06 -15.31
N GLU A 85 11.51 4.97 -16.38
CA GLU A 85 11.49 5.99 -17.45
C GLU A 85 10.12 6.09 -18.14
N ARG A 86 9.32 5.02 -18.17
CA ARG A 86 7.95 5.06 -18.73
C ARG A 86 6.96 5.80 -17.83
N PHE A 87 7.26 5.90 -16.54
CA PHE A 87 6.43 6.63 -15.57
C PHE A 87 6.87 8.09 -15.41
N ALA A 88 8.02 8.48 -15.95
CA ALA A 88 8.46 9.86 -16.00
C ALA A 88 7.56 10.67 -16.94
N PHE A 89 7.04 11.80 -16.44
CA PHE A 89 6.15 12.69 -17.17
C PHE A 89 6.73 14.11 -17.24
N GLU A 90 6.30 14.90 -18.22
CA GLU A 90 6.72 16.32 -18.38
C GLU A 90 8.26 16.50 -18.35
N GLY A 91 9.01 15.62 -19.03
CA GLY A 91 10.48 15.71 -19.05
C GLY A 91 11.14 15.47 -17.68
N GLY A 92 10.47 14.77 -16.77
CA GLY A 92 10.97 14.43 -15.44
C GLY A 92 10.53 15.39 -14.33
N GLN A 93 9.56 16.28 -14.59
CA GLN A 93 8.98 17.17 -13.58
C GLN A 93 7.95 16.46 -12.69
N ALA A 94 7.41 15.34 -13.14
CA ALA A 94 6.53 14.50 -12.35
C ALA A 94 6.74 13.01 -12.65
N MET A 95 6.30 12.17 -11.73
CA MET A 95 6.14 10.73 -11.96
C MET A 95 4.65 10.37 -11.89
N VAL A 96 4.15 9.68 -12.91
CA VAL A 96 2.76 9.25 -13.00
C VAL A 96 2.73 7.73 -13.13
N PHE A 97 2.15 7.09 -12.11
CA PHE A 97 2.00 5.64 -12.06
C PHE A 97 0.56 5.25 -12.41
N PRO A 98 0.36 4.37 -13.42
CA PRO A 98 -0.97 3.91 -13.78
C PRO A 98 -1.70 3.27 -12.60
N HIS A 99 -2.97 3.60 -12.40
CA HIS A 99 -3.78 3.11 -11.28
C HIS A 99 -3.80 1.58 -11.20
N GLN A 100 -3.84 0.87 -12.32
CA GLN A 100 -3.82 -0.60 -12.36
C GLN A 100 -2.51 -1.17 -11.79
N PHE A 101 -1.39 -0.51 -12.08
CA PHE A 101 -0.09 -0.88 -11.54
C PHE A 101 -0.05 -0.67 -10.02
N VAL A 102 -0.50 0.49 -9.57
CA VAL A 102 -0.56 0.81 -8.13
C VAL A 102 -1.52 -0.11 -7.39
N ALA A 103 -2.69 -0.40 -7.95
CA ALA A 103 -3.65 -1.35 -7.41
C ALA A 103 -3.03 -2.75 -7.25
N HIS A 104 -2.22 -3.20 -8.21
CA HIS A 104 -1.52 -4.47 -8.10
C HIS A 104 -0.51 -4.47 -6.93
N LEU A 105 0.29 -3.41 -6.78
CA LEU A 105 1.21 -3.29 -5.63
C LEU A 105 0.46 -3.23 -4.29
N ALA A 106 -0.68 -2.53 -4.25
CA ALA A 106 -1.52 -2.45 -3.07
C ALA A 106 -2.13 -3.80 -2.70
N ALA A 107 -2.53 -4.63 -3.69
CA ALA A 107 -3.02 -5.98 -3.44
C ALA A 107 -1.97 -6.85 -2.72
N LEU A 108 -0.70 -6.74 -3.14
CA LEU A 108 0.41 -7.46 -2.52
C LEU A 108 0.64 -7.01 -1.07
N ASN A 109 0.59 -5.69 -0.81
CA ASN A 109 0.75 -5.14 0.53
C ASN A 109 -0.39 -5.58 1.46
N VAL A 110 -1.65 -5.41 1.03
CA VAL A 110 -2.84 -5.83 1.79
C VAL A 110 -2.83 -7.34 2.06
N GLY A 111 -2.42 -8.14 1.07
CA GLY A 111 -2.27 -9.60 1.23
C GLY A 111 -1.24 -9.98 2.31
N SER A 112 -0.10 -9.28 2.33
CA SER A 112 0.93 -9.47 3.35
C SER A 112 0.43 -9.04 4.75
N LEU A 113 -0.25 -7.89 4.82
CA LEU A 113 -0.80 -7.36 6.06
C LEU A 113 -1.89 -8.25 6.66
N ARG A 114 -2.68 -8.93 5.81
CA ARG A 114 -3.63 -9.98 6.25
C ARG A 114 -2.94 -11.10 7.01
N GLY A 115 -1.82 -11.61 6.48
CA GLY A 115 -1.02 -12.63 7.16
C GLY A 115 -0.43 -12.14 8.48
N MET A 116 0.09 -10.90 8.49
CA MET A 116 0.60 -10.28 9.71
C MET A 116 -0.47 -10.12 10.78
N LEU A 117 -1.68 -9.68 10.41
CA LEU A 117 -2.79 -9.56 11.35
C LEU A 117 -3.16 -10.90 11.95
N TYR A 118 -3.25 -11.94 11.11
CA TYR A 118 -3.52 -13.31 11.58
C TYR A 118 -2.51 -13.71 12.64
N VAL A 119 -1.20 -13.60 12.35
CA VAL A 119 -0.13 -13.96 13.30
C VAL A 119 -0.17 -13.11 14.58
N LYS A 120 -0.35 -11.78 14.46
CA LYS A 120 -0.35 -10.87 15.62
C LYS A 120 -1.51 -11.05 16.58
N THR A 121 -2.61 -11.63 16.10
CA THR A 121 -3.82 -11.83 16.89
C THR A 121 -4.02 -13.28 17.30
N GLN A 122 -3.11 -14.20 16.94
CA GLN A 122 -3.16 -15.60 17.39
C GLN A 122 -3.32 -15.67 18.91
N ASP A 123 -4.11 -16.64 19.36
CA ASP A 123 -4.42 -16.88 20.77
C ASP A 123 -5.14 -15.72 21.49
N THR A 124 -5.74 -14.79 20.72
CA THR A 124 -6.59 -13.73 21.26
C THR A 124 -7.99 -13.79 20.65
N ILE A 125 -8.98 -13.22 21.34
CA ILE A 125 -10.34 -13.05 20.81
C ILE A 125 -10.38 -12.24 19.50
N PHE A 126 -9.33 -11.44 19.23
CA PHE A 126 -9.27 -10.59 18.04
C PHE A 126 -8.88 -11.35 16.76
N ASN A 127 -8.46 -12.62 16.87
CA ASN A 127 -8.13 -13.44 15.69
C ASN A 127 -9.33 -13.68 14.76
N GLN A 128 -10.55 -13.53 15.29
CA GLN A 128 -11.78 -13.62 14.50
C GLN A 128 -11.92 -12.45 13.50
N PHE A 129 -11.20 -11.34 13.68
CA PHE A 129 -11.24 -10.17 12.80
C PHE A 129 -10.17 -10.27 11.72
N LEU A 130 -10.56 -10.86 10.59
CA LEU A 130 -9.70 -11.00 9.42
C LEU A 130 -9.86 -9.80 8.48
N ILE A 131 -8.76 -9.39 7.84
CA ILE A 131 -8.82 -8.49 6.69
C ILE A 131 -9.45 -9.26 5.51
N PRO A 132 -10.63 -8.86 5.00
CA PRO A 132 -11.29 -9.58 3.91
C PRO A 132 -10.53 -9.45 2.59
N THR A 133 -11.04 -10.09 1.55
CA THR A 133 -10.58 -9.88 0.16
C THR A 133 -11.06 -8.52 -0.32
N ILE A 134 -10.27 -7.48 -0.04
CA ILE A 134 -10.55 -6.10 -0.45
C ILE A 134 -10.27 -5.96 -1.95
N ASN A 135 -11.23 -5.41 -2.70
CA ASN A 135 -11.01 -5.02 -4.10
C ASN A 135 -10.24 -3.69 -4.16
N VAL A 136 -8.90 -3.78 -4.13
CA VAL A 136 -8.05 -2.57 -4.14
C VAL A 136 -8.14 -1.77 -5.44
N ALA A 137 -8.59 -2.37 -6.54
CA ALA A 137 -8.79 -1.67 -7.81
C ALA A 137 -9.98 -0.69 -7.76
N GLU A 138 -10.96 -0.92 -6.87
CA GLU A 138 -12.03 0.05 -6.60
C GLU A 138 -11.56 1.22 -5.71
N ILE A 139 -10.50 1.01 -4.92
CA ILE A 139 -9.92 2.06 -4.05
C ILE A 139 -8.96 2.93 -4.84
N VAL A 140 -8.12 2.33 -5.69
CA VAL A 140 -7.15 3.04 -6.55
C VAL A 140 -7.76 3.19 -7.94
N SER A 141 -8.64 4.17 -8.09
CA SER A 141 -9.41 4.43 -9.32
C SER A 141 -8.76 5.45 -10.26
N GLU A 142 -7.73 6.15 -9.81
CA GLU A 142 -7.02 7.19 -10.56
C GLU A 142 -5.50 6.99 -10.49
N ASP A 143 -4.80 7.49 -11.50
CA ASP A 143 -3.34 7.39 -11.58
C ASP A 143 -2.69 8.18 -10.44
N VAL A 144 -1.59 7.64 -9.89
CA VAL A 144 -0.88 8.29 -8.78
C VAL A 144 0.21 9.18 -9.34
N ARG A 145 0.09 10.49 -9.08
CA ARG A 145 1.04 11.52 -9.51
C ARG A 145 1.88 12.02 -8.34
N PHE A 146 3.20 12.11 -8.57
CA PHE A 146 4.15 12.78 -7.69
C PHE A 146 4.79 13.94 -8.47
N ASP A 147 4.48 15.17 -8.06
CA ASP A 147 5.09 16.38 -8.61
C ASP A 147 6.42 16.69 -7.93
N PHE A 148 7.42 17.09 -8.72
CA PHE A 148 8.68 17.59 -8.20
C PHE A 148 8.73 19.11 -8.34
N ALA A 149 9.23 19.77 -7.29
CA ALA A 149 9.43 21.21 -7.35
C ALA A 149 10.42 21.55 -8.48
N VAL A 150 10.01 22.46 -9.37
CA VAL A 150 10.92 23.03 -10.35
C VAL A 150 11.89 23.95 -9.60
N PRO A 151 13.21 23.74 -9.66
CA PRO A 151 14.15 24.71 -9.10
C PRO A 151 14.06 26.00 -9.92
N GLY A 152 13.43 27.05 -9.39
CA GLY A 152 13.43 28.39 -10.00
C GLY A 152 12.09 29.12 -10.15
N GLY A 153 11.01 28.67 -9.52
CA GLY A 153 9.76 29.45 -9.44
C GLY A 153 9.75 30.46 -8.30
N ASP A 154 10.64 31.45 -8.33
CA ASP A 154 10.53 32.63 -7.48
C ASP A 154 9.73 33.75 -8.20
N ALA A 155 9.04 34.52 -7.37
CA ALA A 155 8.01 35.52 -7.63
C ALA A 155 8.34 36.64 -8.64
#